data_AF-A0A4Y1X203-F1
#
_entry.id   AF-A0A4Y1X203-F1
#
_cell.length_a   1.000
_cell.length_b   1.000
_cell.length_c   1.000
_cell.angle_alpha   90.00
_cell.angle_beta   90.00
_cell.angle_gamma   90.00
#
_symmetry.space_group_name_H-M   'P 1'
#
loop_
_entity.id
_entity.type
_entity.pdbx_description
1 polymer ?
#
loop_
_entity_poly.entity_id
_entity_poly.type
_entity_poly.pdbx_seq_one_letter_code
_entity_poly.pdbx_strand_id
1 'polypeptide(L)'
;MKLRILCLAAAGLLLLGSCAKEEAESFDKFEDMALEAWMQQHRPELLKNYQSDGGYYVDVLDAGDMEAAPISDTVCWVSFDFSGRDLSGNIILTRRADEAHQVGSFTKYTRYVPYYRYCGERFSGSLIEGTYLAMRNTLHLDPDYVAAHPERNLPTELRLREGSQVVLYMPSRVVGSGGVSGDGGYEGQSGYTLDARRPFIVTMTICDTVKNPLEHEGREVDEFCKTHNGGLKMYDKDDDTADIGPLPSDPEDKNHPYNVAEEWVSANDTIPQVYINYRFNPAKKGLKFPDPYFSGFLPYAEASSMETLETKINEALVKRFHPDEDNPYPTDIKELEADSVKLDGTAKVWYIGRFLDGFIFDTNIDEVKELIYGEVVSEGEAYEYTPKEGGAVTMWYYSIPNLKYGQWAAVVATSTNGYGSTGRSGGTSSSGGYSSSDYYDYLNYLNYYNSYYGNNGYYNPYYGGYYGYGGYYGGYYNPYYGYGYGYGYGSDSDDSESVTTVSTEIPPFSPLIFELYIEPEEEE
;
A
#
# COMPACT_ATOMS: atom_id res chain seq x y z
N MET A 1 -58.33 62.69 -28.61
CA MET A 1 -57.41 62.65 -29.77
C MET A 1 -56.61 63.95 -29.82
N LYS A 2 -55.36 63.92 -29.34
CA LYS A 2 -54.20 64.83 -29.53
C LYS A 2 -53.17 64.42 -28.47
N LEU A 3 -52.11 63.70 -28.85
CA LEU A 3 -50.75 64.22 -29.09
C LEU A 3 -49.88 63.94 -27.84
N ARG A 4 -49.14 62.82 -27.76
CA ARG A 4 -47.74 62.62 -28.21
C ARG A 4 -46.70 63.50 -27.50
N ILE A 5 -45.75 62.79 -26.86
CA ILE A 5 -44.30 63.08 -26.75
C ILE A 5 -43.85 63.96 -25.57
N LEU A 6 -42.72 63.56 -24.98
CA LEU A 6 -42.02 64.03 -23.76
C LEU A 6 -42.63 63.44 -22.48
N CYS A 7 -42.05 62.46 -21.78
CA CYS A 7 -40.65 62.35 -21.37
C CYS A 7 -40.17 60.89 -21.43
N LEU A 8 -39.71 60.46 -22.61
CA LEU A 8 -38.96 59.21 -22.84
C LEU A 8 -37.47 59.37 -22.45
N ALA A 9 -37.21 60.19 -21.42
CA ALA A 9 -35.86 60.54 -20.93
C ALA A 9 -35.72 60.39 -19.40
N ALA A 10 -36.64 59.69 -18.75
CA ALA A 10 -36.55 59.31 -17.33
C ALA A 10 -36.61 57.78 -17.12
N ALA A 11 -36.43 57.00 -18.18
CA ALA A 11 -36.32 55.53 -18.13
C ALA A 11 -34.86 55.03 -18.20
N GLY A 12 -33.88 55.93 -18.18
CA GLY A 12 -32.45 55.60 -18.35
C GLY A 12 -31.57 55.77 -17.11
N LEU A 13 -32.12 56.08 -15.92
CA LEU A 13 -31.29 56.52 -14.79
C LEU A 13 -31.77 56.11 -13.38
N LEU A 14 -32.47 54.97 -13.25
CA LEU A 14 -32.69 54.31 -11.95
C LEU A 14 -32.34 52.81 -12.01
N LEU A 15 -31.22 52.51 -12.66
CA LEU A 15 -30.51 51.22 -12.58
C LEU A 15 -29.41 51.25 -11.48
N LEU A 16 -29.66 51.92 -10.35
CA LEU A 16 -28.72 51.96 -9.24
C LEU A 16 -29.44 51.74 -7.91
N GLY A 17 -29.08 50.65 -7.23
CA GLY A 17 -29.24 50.54 -5.79
C GLY A 17 -30.31 49.59 -5.26
N SER A 18 -30.52 48.43 -5.88
CA SER A 18 -30.96 47.25 -5.10
C SER A 18 -29.75 46.34 -4.92
N CYS A 19 -28.85 46.73 -4.01
CA CYS A 19 -27.96 45.76 -3.37
C CYS A 19 -28.84 44.97 -2.39
N ALA A 20 -29.66 44.05 -2.90
CA ALA A 20 -29.99 42.87 -2.12
C ALA A 20 -28.66 42.14 -1.96
N LYS A 21 -28.10 42.20 -0.75
CA LYS A 21 -26.96 41.40 -0.36
C LYS A 21 -27.45 39.96 -0.45
N GLU A 22 -27.16 39.28 -1.55
CA GLU A 22 -27.18 37.82 -1.55
C GLU A 22 -26.09 37.41 -0.54
N GLU A 23 -26.50 37.20 0.71
CA GLU A 23 -25.71 36.36 1.59
C GLU A 23 -25.71 35.00 0.92
N ALA A 24 -24.60 34.69 0.24
CA ALA A 24 -24.27 33.33 -0.11
C ALA A 24 -24.17 32.56 1.21
N GLU A 25 -25.30 32.00 1.67
CA GLU A 25 -25.28 31.05 2.78
C GLU A 25 -24.28 29.96 2.41
N SER A 26 -23.25 29.78 3.25
CA SER A 26 -22.17 28.87 2.92
C SER A 26 -22.73 27.46 2.83
N PHE A 27 -22.34 26.73 1.78
CA PHE A 27 -22.76 25.34 1.57
C PHE A 27 -22.51 24.47 2.82
N ASP A 28 -21.37 24.68 3.48
CA ASP A 28 -21.01 24.01 4.73
C ASP A 28 -22.10 24.14 5.80
N LYS A 29 -22.76 25.31 5.88
CA LYS A 29 -23.88 25.55 6.81
C LYS A 29 -25.08 24.66 6.48
N PHE A 30 -25.41 24.48 5.20
CA PHE A 30 -26.52 23.63 4.79
C PHE A 30 -26.21 22.15 5.03
N GLU A 31 -24.98 21.71 4.79
CA GLU A 31 -24.55 20.33 5.06
C GLU A 31 -24.56 20.03 6.56
N ASP A 32 -24.00 20.92 7.38
CA ASP A 32 -24.00 20.78 8.84
C ASP A 32 -25.45 20.72 9.37
N MET A 33 -26.36 21.56 8.86
CA MET A 33 -27.79 21.50 9.19
C MET A 33 -28.47 20.21 8.74
N ALA A 34 -28.13 19.70 7.55
CA ALA A 34 -28.71 18.46 7.03
C ALA A 34 -28.25 17.25 7.84
N LEU A 35 -26.97 17.20 8.20
CA LEU A 35 -26.41 16.16 9.06
C LEU A 35 -27.02 16.23 10.47
N GLU A 36 -27.09 17.41 11.08
CA GLU A 36 -27.73 17.59 12.39
C GLU A 36 -29.20 17.14 12.37
N ALA A 37 -29.99 17.54 11.36
CA ALA A 37 -31.37 17.13 11.24
C ALA A 37 -31.51 15.59 11.08
N TRP A 38 -30.61 14.98 10.29
CA TRP A 38 -30.57 13.53 10.17
C TRP A 38 -30.24 12.85 11.51
N MET A 39 -29.26 13.37 12.25
CA MET A 39 -28.89 12.88 13.58
C MET A 39 -30.03 13.01 14.58
N GLN A 40 -30.76 14.12 14.58
CA GLN A 40 -31.94 14.32 15.44
C GLN A 40 -33.03 13.27 15.19
N GLN A 41 -33.20 12.86 13.94
CA GLN A 41 -34.20 11.88 13.56
C GLN A 41 -33.76 10.43 13.82
N HIS A 42 -32.49 10.10 13.57
CA HIS A 42 -32.04 8.70 13.51
C HIS A 42 -31.14 8.28 14.68
N ARG A 43 -30.38 9.21 15.26
CA ARG A 43 -29.40 8.96 16.34
C ARG A 43 -29.48 10.05 17.44
N PRO A 44 -30.68 10.35 18.00
CA PRO A 44 -30.86 11.45 18.97
C PRO A 44 -29.99 11.29 20.23
N GLU A 45 -29.63 10.06 20.59
CA GLU A 45 -28.76 9.73 21.71
C GLU A 45 -27.30 10.18 21.52
N LEU A 46 -26.87 10.43 20.27
CA LEU A 46 -25.51 10.87 19.95
C LEU A 46 -25.37 12.38 19.75
N LEU A 47 -26.45 13.16 19.82
CA LEU A 47 -26.43 14.60 19.52
C LEU A 47 -25.43 15.37 20.40
N LYS A 48 -25.25 14.93 21.65
CA LYS A 48 -24.30 15.54 22.59
C LYS A 48 -22.87 14.98 22.48
N ASN A 49 -22.65 13.95 21.65
CA ASN A 49 -21.32 13.45 21.28
C ASN A 49 -20.77 14.18 20.04
N TYR A 50 -21.23 15.41 19.77
CA TYR A 50 -20.74 16.25 18.68
C TYR A 50 -19.32 16.75 18.94
N GLN A 51 -18.43 16.55 17.97
CA GLN A 51 -17.04 17.00 18.00
C GLN A 51 -16.89 18.27 17.18
N SER A 52 -16.76 19.42 17.85
CA SER A 52 -16.75 20.73 17.20
C SER A 52 -15.55 20.95 16.27
N ASP A 53 -14.41 20.34 16.58
CA ASP A 53 -13.23 20.34 15.70
C ASP A 53 -13.41 19.26 14.62
N GLY A 54 -13.96 19.68 13.48
CA GLY A 54 -14.33 18.81 12.35
C GLY A 54 -15.82 18.80 12.06
N GLY A 55 -16.66 19.01 13.08
CA GLY A 55 -18.12 19.05 12.92
C GLY A 55 -18.75 17.69 12.65
N TYR A 56 -18.25 16.64 13.31
CA TYR A 56 -18.75 15.27 13.19
C TYR A 56 -19.31 14.74 14.51
N TYR A 57 -20.11 13.68 14.45
CA TYR A 57 -20.61 12.98 15.63
C TYR A 57 -19.92 11.63 15.76
N VAL A 58 -19.78 11.13 16.99
CA VAL A 58 -19.13 9.84 17.26
C VAL A 58 -19.99 8.91 18.12
N ASP A 59 -20.09 7.67 17.67
CA ASP A 59 -20.57 6.50 18.42
C ASP A 59 -19.34 5.65 18.75
N VAL A 60 -19.02 5.48 20.03
CA VAL A 60 -17.92 4.60 20.43
C VAL A 60 -18.50 3.23 20.76
N LEU A 61 -18.14 2.24 19.94
CA LEU A 61 -18.59 0.86 20.09
C LEU A 61 -17.68 0.10 21.07
N ASP A 62 -16.38 0.37 21.02
CA ASP A 62 -15.37 -0.19 21.93
C ASP A 62 -14.29 0.87 22.19
N ALA A 63 -13.88 1.02 23.46
CA ALA A 63 -12.79 1.91 23.84
C ALA A 63 -11.41 1.39 23.37
N GLY A 64 -11.31 0.09 23.09
CA GLY A 64 -10.05 -0.59 22.76
C GLY A 64 -9.23 -0.98 23.97
N ASP A 65 -7.98 -1.36 23.76
CA ASP A 65 -7.07 -1.73 24.83
C ASP A 65 -6.65 -0.50 25.64
N MET A 66 -7.26 -0.32 26.81
CA MET A 66 -7.00 0.84 27.66
C MET A 66 -5.57 0.90 28.22
N GLU A 67 -4.81 -0.19 28.17
CA GLU A 67 -3.38 -0.23 28.53
C GLU A 67 -2.46 0.18 27.35
N ALA A 68 -2.96 0.10 26.11
CA ALA A 68 -2.24 0.58 24.94
C ALA A 68 -2.17 2.12 24.91
N ALA A 69 -1.07 2.64 24.37
CA ALA A 69 -0.89 4.08 24.23
C ALA A 69 -1.90 4.66 23.22
N PRO A 70 -2.56 5.79 23.53
CA PRO A 70 -3.35 6.53 22.55
C PRO A 70 -2.55 6.88 21.30
N ILE A 71 -3.20 6.80 20.13
CA ILE A 71 -2.62 7.19 18.82
C ILE A 71 -2.04 8.60 18.89
N SER A 72 -2.70 9.50 19.64
CA SER A 72 -2.29 10.89 19.69
C SER A 72 -1.04 11.18 20.53
N ASP A 73 -0.55 10.21 21.33
CA ASP A 73 0.60 10.41 22.23
C ASP A 73 1.91 10.66 21.49
N THR A 74 2.03 10.11 20.29
CA THR A 74 3.22 10.27 19.46
C THR A 74 2.85 10.24 17.99
N VAL A 75 3.82 10.60 17.14
CA VAL A 75 3.68 10.39 15.70
C VAL A 75 3.80 8.90 15.44
N CYS A 76 2.84 8.35 14.71
CA CYS A 76 2.85 6.95 14.32
C CYS A 76 2.14 6.76 12.97
N TRP A 77 2.28 5.57 12.42
CA TRP A 77 1.42 5.01 11.40
C TRP A 77 0.33 4.19 12.07
N VAL A 78 -0.87 4.24 11.53
CA VAL A 78 -2.04 3.58 12.07
C VAL A 78 -2.57 2.63 11.02
N SER A 79 -2.68 1.37 11.38
CA SER A 79 -3.42 0.35 10.63
C SER A 79 -4.87 0.37 11.13
N PHE A 80 -5.84 0.54 10.24
CA PHE A 80 -7.25 0.54 10.61
C PHE A 80 -8.14 -0.02 9.50
N ASP A 81 -9.04 -0.90 9.89
CA ASP A 81 -10.07 -1.43 9.02
C ASP A 81 -11.24 -0.44 8.97
N PHE A 82 -11.88 -0.28 7.81
CA PHE A 82 -12.95 0.70 7.67
C PHE A 82 -13.97 0.38 6.58
N SER A 83 -15.18 0.91 6.80
CA SER A 83 -16.33 0.84 5.89
C SER A 83 -17.04 2.18 5.89
N GLY A 84 -17.12 2.80 4.72
CA GLY A 84 -17.85 4.03 4.44
C GLY A 84 -19.24 3.73 3.89
N ARG A 85 -20.25 4.42 4.41
CA ARG A 85 -21.65 4.31 3.99
C ARG A 85 -22.27 5.68 3.76
N ASP A 86 -23.22 5.78 2.83
CA ASP A 86 -24.08 6.97 2.78
C ASP A 86 -25.07 7.00 3.96
N LEU A 87 -25.80 8.10 4.13
CA LEU A 87 -26.83 8.22 5.18
C LEU A 87 -28.02 7.26 5.02
N SER A 88 -28.15 6.58 3.87
CA SER A 88 -29.14 5.53 3.66
C SER A 88 -28.61 4.14 4.07
N GLY A 89 -27.32 4.05 4.43
CA GLY A 89 -26.64 2.83 4.84
C GLY A 89 -26.00 2.03 3.69
N ASN A 90 -26.03 2.54 2.46
CA ASN A 90 -25.39 1.88 1.32
C ASN A 90 -23.87 1.93 1.48
N ILE A 91 -23.18 0.81 1.27
CA ILE A 91 -21.71 0.77 1.28
C ILE A 91 -21.23 1.51 0.04
N ILE A 92 -20.38 2.51 0.26
CA ILE A 92 -19.78 3.34 -0.79
C ILE A 92 -18.27 3.16 -0.89
N LEU A 93 -17.66 2.52 0.12
CA LEU A 93 -16.22 2.29 0.23
C LEU A 93 -15.97 1.28 1.35
N THR A 94 -15.11 0.27 1.16
CA THR A 94 -14.82 -0.70 2.23
C THR A 94 -13.48 -1.41 2.04
N ARG A 95 -12.82 -1.72 3.16
CA ARG A 95 -11.63 -2.59 3.24
C ARG A 95 -11.95 -4.03 3.56
N ARG A 96 -13.22 -4.34 3.80
CA ARG A 96 -13.68 -5.66 4.17
C ARG A 96 -14.11 -6.44 2.93
N ALA A 97 -13.48 -7.59 2.73
CA ALA A 97 -13.73 -8.45 1.58
C ALA A 97 -15.20 -8.93 1.51
N ASP A 98 -15.80 -9.23 2.66
CA ASP A 98 -17.20 -9.68 2.76
C ASP A 98 -18.20 -8.59 2.37
N GLU A 99 -17.99 -7.36 2.83
CA GLU A 99 -18.80 -6.20 2.43
C GLU A 99 -18.61 -5.86 0.95
N ALA A 100 -17.37 -5.90 0.44
CA ALA A 100 -17.10 -5.71 -0.98
C ALA A 100 -17.82 -6.78 -1.82
N HIS A 101 -17.83 -8.03 -1.35
CA HIS A 101 -18.54 -9.12 -2.01
C HIS A 101 -20.06 -8.91 -1.97
N GLN A 102 -20.60 -8.45 -0.83
CA GLN A 102 -22.02 -8.17 -0.65
C GLN A 102 -22.55 -7.17 -1.68
N VAL A 103 -21.76 -6.15 -2.03
CA VAL A 103 -22.15 -5.13 -3.01
C VAL A 103 -21.65 -5.41 -4.42
N GLY A 104 -21.12 -6.61 -4.67
CA GLY A 104 -20.72 -7.05 -6.01
C GLY A 104 -19.44 -6.40 -6.52
N SER A 105 -18.59 -5.88 -5.63
CA SER A 105 -17.38 -5.14 -5.97
C SER A 105 -16.09 -5.79 -5.48
N PHE A 106 -16.19 -7.03 -5.02
CA PHE A 106 -15.03 -7.82 -4.68
C PHE A 106 -14.23 -8.12 -5.95
N THR A 107 -12.90 -7.97 -5.88
CA THR A 107 -12.00 -8.35 -6.97
C THR A 107 -10.77 -9.08 -6.44
N LYS A 108 -10.26 -10.03 -7.24
CA LYS A 108 -9.06 -10.79 -6.90
C LYS A 108 -7.76 -10.00 -7.04
N TYR A 109 -7.82 -8.86 -7.73
CA TYR A 109 -6.72 -7.90 -7.88
C TYR A 109 -6.57 -6.96 -6.68
N THR A 110 -7.39 -7.13 -5.63
CA THR A 110 -7.32 -6.32 -4.41
C THR A 110 -6.95 -7.17 -3.22
N ARG A 111 -5.88 -6.76 -2.53
CA ARG A 111 -5.51 -7.25 -1.21
C ARG A 111 -6.35 -6.51 -0.17
N TYR A 112 -7.39 -7.15 0.35
CA TYR A 112 -8.31 -6.61 1.37
C TYR A 112 -7.70 -6.74 2.75
N VAL A 113 -6.96 -5.71 3.16
CA VAL A 113 -6.30 -5.58 4.46
C VAL A 113 -6.61 -4.22 5.08
N PRO A 114 -6.47 -4.04 6.40
CA PRO A 114 -6.58 -2.74 7.03
C PRO A 114 -5.78 -1.66 6.29
N TYR A 115 -6.34 -0.46 6.21
CA TYR A 115 -5.66 0.66 5.59
C TYR A 115 -4.54 1.16 6.49
N TYR A 116 -3.43 1.57 5.89
CA TYR A 116 -2.24 1.99 6.63
C TYR A 116 -1.94 3.46 6.35
N ARG A 117 -2.01 4.29 7.41
CA ARG A 117 -1.94 5.74 7.28
C ARG A 117 -1.02 6.38 8.30
N TYR A 118 -0.23 7.33 7.85
CA TYR A 118 0.49 8.22 8.76
C TYR A 118 -0.45 9.10 9.60
N CYS A 119 -0.16 9.22 10.90
CA CYS A 119 -0.93 9.98 11.88
C CYS A 119 -0.03 10.87 12.75
N GLY A 120 0.60 11.87 12.13
CA GLY A 120 1.45 12.85 12.81
C GLY A 120 0.72 14.12 13.27
N GLU A 121 1.49 15.10 13.74
CA GLU A 121 0.98 16.44 14.09
C GLU A 121 0.48 17.19 12.84
N ARG A 122 -0.51 18.08 13.01
CA ARG A 122 -1.02 18.92 11.92
C ARG A 122 0.07 19.88 11.46
N PHE A 123 0.27 20.01 10.15
CA PHE A 123 1.13 21.04 9.56
C PHE A 123 0.36 21.84 8.48
N SER A 124 0.94 22.95 8.03
CA SER A 124 0.29 23.80 7.02
C SER A 124 0.18 23.06 5.68
N GLY A 125 -1.05 22.80 5.22
CA GLY A 125 -1.33 22.14 3.94
C GLY A 125 -1.70 20.65 4.05
N SER A 126 -1.78 20.08 5.26
CA SER A 126 -2.32 18.73 5.44
C SER A 126 -3.80 18.68 5.00
N LEU A 127 -4.16 17.68 4.21
CA LEU A 127 -5.56 17.29 4.05
C LEU A 127 -6.02 16.61 5.35
N ILE A 128 -6.90 17.28 6.09
CA ILE A 128 -7.36 16.82 7.39
C ILE A 128 -8.74 16.17 7.23
N GLU A 129 -8.75 14.84 7.21
CA GLU A 129 -9.97 14.05 7.13
C GLU A 129 -10.60 13.80 8.51
N GLY A 130 -11.91 13.55 8.59
CA GLY A 130 -12.58 13.27 9.87
C GLY A 130 -12.10 11.99 10.56
N THR A 131 -11.64 10.98 9.83
CA THR A 131 -10.98 9.79 10.41
C THR A 131 -9.65 10.16 11.09
N TYR A 132 -8.89 11.12 10.53
CA TYR A 132 -7.68 11.67 11.15
C TYR A 132 -8.01 12.48 12.40
N LEU A 133 -9.05 13.32 12.34
CA LEU A 133 -9.52 14.08 13.50
C LEU A 133 -9.91 13.15 14.65
N ALA A 134 -10.66 12.09 14.37
CA ALA A 134 -11.07 11.13 15.39
C ALA A 134 -9.88 10.42 16.05
N MET A 135 -8.85 10.08 15.27
CA MET A 135 -7.64 9.43 15.80
C MET A 135 -6.76 10.37 16.63
N ARG A 136 -6.73 11.68 16.30
CA ARG A 136 -5.83 12.65 16.96
C ARG A 136 -6.47 13.40 18.11
N ASN A 137 -7.79 13.60 18.10
CA ASN A 137 -8.48 14.40 19.10
C ASN A 137 -8.85 13.57 20.34
N THR A 138 -9.03 14.26 21.47
CA THR A 138 -9.80 13.70 22.59
C THR A 138 -11.28 13.77 22.21
N LEU A 139 -11.94 12.62 22.17
CA LEU A 139 -13.36 12.49 21.94
C LEU A 139 -14.10 12.75 23.24
N HIS A 140 -15.06 13.67 23.21
CA HIS A 140 -15.91 13.96 24.36
C HIS A 140 -17.27 13.27 24.19
N LEU A 141 -17.65 12.46 25.19
CA LEU A 141 -18.88 11.68 25.22
C LEU A 141 -19.81 12.21 26.31
N ASP A 142 -21.10 12.26 26.01
CA ASP A 142 -22.12 12.68 26.97
C ASP A 142 -22.25 11.68 28.13
N PRO A 143 -22.29 12.14 29.40
CA PRO A 143 -22.44 11.25 30.54
C PRO A 143 -23.70 10.39 30.50
N ASP A 144 -24.81 10.89 29.94
CA ASP A 144 -26.05 10.11 29.83
C ASP A 144 -25.88 9.01 28.77
N TYR A 145 -25.20 9.30 27.65
CA TYR A 145 -24.83 8.28 26.65
C TYR A 145 -23.94 7.18 27.24
N VAL A 146 -22.91 7.55 28.00
CA VAL A 146 -22.01 6.59 28.67
C VAL A 146 -22.79 5.74 29.67
N ALA A 147 -23.63 6.36 30.50
CA ALA A 147 -24.45 5.65 31.48
C ALA A 147 -25.50 4.71 30.84
N ALA A 148 -25.96 5.03 29.62
CA ALA A 148 -26.90 4.19 28.86
C ALA A 148 -26.23 2.95 28.24
N HIS A 149 -24.90 2.91 28.13
CA HIS A 149 -24.13 1.80 27.54
C HIS A 149 -23.09 1.25 28.52
N PRO A 150 -23.49 0.79 29.72
CA PRO A 150 -22.56 0.30 30.74
C PRO A 150 -21.75 -0.92 30.28
N GLU A 151 -22.28 -1.70 29.33
CA GLU A 151 -21.60 -2.85 28.74
C GLU A 151 -20.33 -2.49 27.95
N ARG A 152 -20.25 -1.26 27.46
CA ARG A 152 -19.10 -0.76 26.69
C ARG A 152 -17.99 -0.18 27.58
N ASN A 153 -18.25 -0.01 28.88
CA ASN A 153 -17.29 0.52 29.86
C ASN A 153 -16.55 1.79 29.41
N LEU A 154 -17.27 2.73 28.80
CA LEU A 154 -16.68 3.90 28.17
C LEU A 154 -16.33 4.99 29.18
N PRO A 155 -15.21 5.71 29.01
CA PRO A 155 -14.97 6.97 29.72
C PRO A 155 -15.76 8.12 29.06
N THR A 156 -15.95 9.23 29.76
CA THR A 156 -16.54 10.45 29.17
C THR A 156 -15.57 11.22 28.25
N GLU A 157 -14.28 10.93 28.36
CA GLU A 157 -13.25 11.41 27.44
C GLU A 157 -12.41 10.24 26.96
N LEU A 158 -12.29 10.07 25.64
CA LEU A 158 -11.56 8.97 25.03
C LEU A 158 -10.59 9.46 23.98
N ARG A 159 -9.36 8.95 24.02
CA ARG A 159 -8.41 9.04 22.91
C ARG A 159 -8.29 7.66 22.30
N LEU A 160 -8.47 7.57 20.97
CA LEU A 160 -8.42 6.29 20.25
C LEU A 160 -7.04 5.64 20.36
N ARG A 161 -7.04 4.31 20.38
CA ARG A 161 -5.88 3.43 20.56
C ARG A 161 -6.16 2.11 19.85
N GLU A 162 -5.20 1.19 19.89
CA GLU A 162 -5.37 -0.15 19.36
C GLU A 162 -6.64 -0.82 19.92
N GLY A 163 -7.42 -1.46 19.04
CA GLY A 163 -8.70 -2.08 19.38
C GLY A 163 -9.89 -1.11 19.47
N SER A 164 -9.69 0.22 19.48
CA SER A 164 -10.82 1.15 19.52
C SER A 164 -11.70 0.97 18.29
N GLN A 165 -13.02 0.90 18.50
CA GLN A 165 -14.01 0.79 17.43
C GLN A 165 -15.02 1.93 17.51
N VAL A 166 -15.17 2.67 16.42
CA VAL A 166 -16.06 3.83 16.38
C VAL A 166 -16.88 3.90 15.09
N VAL A 167 -18.02 4.57 15.17
CA VAL A 167 -18.78 5.05 14.02
C VAL A 167 -18.76 6.57 14.00
N LEU A 168 -18.29 7.14 12.90
CA LEU A 168 -18.21 8.58 12.67
C LEU A 168 -19.31 9.01 11.71
N TYR A 169 -20.04 10.05 12.06
CA TYR A 169 -21.04 10.70 11.19
C TYR A 169 -20.47 12.04 10.75
N MET A 170 -20.07 12.13 9.48
CA MET A 170 -19.18 13.18 9.00
C MET A 170 -19.79 13.97 7.84
N PRO A 171 -19.61 15.30 7.79
CA PRO A 171 -19.92 16.08 6.60
C PRO A 171 -18.89 15.78 5.49
N SER A 172 -19.25 15.89 4.21
CA SER A 172 -18.33 15.63 3.09
C SER A 172 -17.10 16.54 3.08
N ARG A 173 -17.20 17.74 3.67
CA ARG A 173 -16.08 18.69 3.77
C ARG A 173 -14.86 18.15 4.52
N VAL A 174 -15.05 17.20 5.43
CA VAL A 174 -13.93 16.54 6.12
C VAL A 174 -13.39 15.34 5.34
N VAL A 175 -13.67 15.23 4.04
CA VAL A 175 -12.97 14.32 3.11
C VAL A 175 -12.36 15.11 1.96
N GLY A 176 -13.08 16.10 1.46
CA GLY A 176 -12.57 17.05 0.49
C GLY A 176 -13.71 17.78 -0.17
N SER A 177 -13.55 19.08 -0.44
CA SER A 177 -14.59 19.90 -1.05
C SER A 177 -14.98 19.49 -2.48
N GLY A 178 -14.22 18.58 -3.09
CA GLY A 178 -14.44 18.06 -4.45
C GLY A 178 -15.21 16.74 -4.52
N GLY A 179 -15.55 16.13 -3.39
CA GLY A 179 -16.02 14.73 -3.36
C GLY A 179 -14.86 13.75 -3.54
N VAL A 180 -15.16 12.45 -3.47
CA VAL A 180 -14.21 11.37 -3.77
C VAL A 180 -14.84 10.49 -4.82
N SER A 181 -14.16 10.31 -5.94
CA SER A 181 -14.54 9.38 -7.00
C SER A 181 -13.30 8.62 -7.43
N GLY A 182 -13.43 7.31 -7.58
CA GLY A 182 -12.35 6.46 -8.07
C GLY A 182 -12.88 5.47 -9.10
N ASP A 183 -12.25 5.43 -10.27
CA ASP A 183 -12.48 4.42 -11.31
C ASP A 183 -11.30 3.43 -11.42
N GLY A 184 -10.28 3.59 -10.56
CA GLY A 184 -9.01 2.87 -10.63
C GLY A 184 -8.81 1.77 -9.59
N GLY A 185 -9.69 1.68 -8.58
CA GLY A 185 -9.58 0.69 -7.53
C GLY A 185 -8.35 0.79 -6.63
N TYR A 186 -8.60 1.21 -5.38
CA TYR A 186 -8.16 0.47 -4.19
C TYR A 186 -9.24 -0.56 -3.75
N GLU A 187 -10.11 -0.86 -4.70
CA GLU A 187 -11.46 -1.33 -4.52
C GLU A 187 -11.85 -1.87 -5.90
N GLY A 188 -12.16 -3.16 -6.06
CA GLY A 188 -12.93 -3.61 -7.24
C GLY A 188 -14.31 -2.93 -7.39
N GLN A 189 -14.58 -1.83 -6.69
CA GLN A 189 -15.70 -0.92 -6.89
C GLN A 189 -15.42 -0.03 -8.08
N SER A 190 -15.85 -0.49 -9.25
CA SER A 190 -16.18 0.45 -10.33
C SER A 190 -17.37 1.31 -9.89
N GLY A 191 -17.25 2.64 -10.03
CA GLY A 191 -18.39 3.55 -9.90
C GLY A 191 -18.74 4.01 -8.49
N TYR A 192 -17.79 4.01 -7.55
CA TYR A 192 -18.03 4.72 -6.29
C TYR A 192 -17.78 6.22 -6.48
N THR A 193 -18.82 6.99 -6.22
CA THR A 193 -18.74 8.44 -6.10
C THR A 193 -19.30 8.82 -4.75
N LEU A 194 -18.44 9.16 -3.80
CA LEU A 194 -18.83 10.06 -2.74
C LEU A 194 -19.02 11.43 -3.39
N ASP A 195 -20.24 11.67 -3.87
CA ASP A 195 -20.65 12.97 -4.37
C ASP A 195 -20.12 14.02 -3.39
N ALA A 196 -19.37 14.99 -3.92
CA ALA A 196 -19.12 16.21 -3.18
C ALA A 196 -20.46 16.66 -2.58
N ARG A 197 -20.46 17.12 -1.33
CA ARG A 197 -21.63 17.74 -0.70
C ARG A 197 -22.65 16.78 -0.08
N ARG A 198 -22.27 15.53 0.25
CA ARG A 198 -23.13 14.59 0.99
C ARG A 198 -22.45 14.02 2.24
N PRO A 199 -23.08 14.09 3.43
CA PRO A 199 -22.57 13.42 4.62
C PRO A 199 -22.51 11.90 4.45
N PHE A 200 -21.63 11.28 5.21
CA PHE A 200 -21.38 9.85 5.17
C PHE A 200 -21.02 9.32 6.56
N ILE A 201 -21.11 8.00 6.70
CA ILE A 201 -20.92 7.26 7.94
C ILE A 201 -19.69 6.38 7.76
N VAL A 202 -18.70 6.48 8.65
CA VAL A 202 -17.55 5.57 8.65
C VAL A 202 -17.59 4.73 9.89
N THR A 203 -17.62 3.41 9.71
CA THR A 203 -17.25 2.49 10.78
C THR A 203 -15.77 2.20 10.64
N MET A 204 -14.99 2.37 11.71
CA MET A 204 -13.57 2.04 11.70
C MET A 204 -13.14 1.33 12.98
N THR A 205 -12.18 0.43 12.84
CA THR A 205 -11.51 -0.27 13.93
C THR A 205 -10.01 -0.03 13.83
N ILE A 206 -9.39 0.46 14.90
CA ILE A 206 -7.93 0.61 14.96
C ILE A 206 -7.31 -0.78 15.16
N CYS A 207 -6.54 -1.24 14.18
CA CYS A 207 -5.94 -2.55 14.16
C CYS A 207 -4.55 -2.56 14.80
N ASP A 208 -3.71 -1.56 14.51
CA ASP A 208 -2.34 -1.47 15.03
C ASP A 208 -1.80 -0.03 14.95
N THR A 209 -0.75 0.27 15.70
CA THR A 209 0.02 1.52 15.63
C THR A 209 1.53 1.26 15.57
N VAL A 210 2.18 1.79 14.54
CA VAL A 210 3.61 1.58 14.29
C VAL A 210 4.34 2.92 14.29
N LYS A 211 5.27 3.12 15.23
CA LYS A 211 6.03 4.39 15.33
C LYS A 211 7.09 4.53 14.25
N ASN A 212 7.79 3.43 13.96
CA ASN A 212 8.87 3.38 13.00
C ASN A 212 8.58 2.26 11.99
N PRO A 213 7.93 2.57 10.86
CA PRO A 213 7.52 1.56 9.90
C PRO A 213 8.71 0.84 9.25
N LEU A 214 9.83 1.54 9.03
CA LEU A 214 11.06 0.96 8.47
C LEU A 214 11.66 -0.12 9.37
N GLU A 215 11.72 0.14 10.67
CA GLU A 215 12.19 -0.84 11.65
C GLU A 215 11.21 -2.01 11.82
N HIS A 216 9.91 -1.74 11.66
CA HIS A 216 8.89 -2.78 11.70
C HIS A 216 9.01 -3.72 10.50
N GLU A 217 8.91 -3.22 9.26
CA GLU A 217 9.07 -4.05 8.06
C GLU A 217 10.44 -4.71 8.00
N GLY A 218 11.47 -4.05 8.54
CA GLY A 218 12.81 -4.60 8.61
C GLY A 218 12.91 -5.86 9.46
N ARG A 219 12.26 -5.85 10.64
CA ARG A 219 12.15 -7.04 11.49
C ARG A 219 11.35 -8.14 10.83
N GLU A 220 10.25 -7.80 10.13
CA GLU A 220 9.45 -8.79 9.41
C GLU A 220 10.25 -9.48 8.30
N VAL A 221 11.02 -8.73 7.50
CA VAL A 221 11.87 -9.28 6.44
C VAL A 221 12.97 -10.18 7.02
N ASP A 222 13.60 -9.76 8.11
CA ASP A 222 14.58 -10.56 8.84
C ASP A 222 13.98 -11.87 9.36
N GLU A 223 12.82 -11.82 10.03
CA GLU A 223 12.15 -12.98 10.60
C GLU A 223 11.65 -13.94 9.52
N PHE A 224 11.11 -13.41 8.43
CA PHE A 224 10.70 -14.17 7.25
C PHE A 224 11.83 -15.07 6.75
N CYS A 225 13.05 -14.53 6.63
CA CYS A 225 14.22 -15.27 6.17
C CYS A 225 14.79 -16.20 7.26
N LYS A 226 15.05 -15.65 8.45
CA LYS A 226 15.74 -16.33 9.57
C LYS A 226 14.94 -17.53 10.07
N THR A 227 13.65 -17.32 10.34
CA THR A 227 12.83 -18.26 11.12
C THR A 227 11.97 -19.13 10.22
N HIS A 228 11.42 -18.56 9.15
CA HIS A 228 10.39 -19.24 8.35
C HIS A 228 10.92 -19.90 7.09
N ASN A 229 11.97 -19.33 6.47
CA ASN A 229 12.39 -19.71 5.12
C ASN A 229 13.86 -20.12 4.98
N GLY A 230 14.43 -20.87 5.93
CA GLY A 230 15.70 -21.58 5.73
C GLY A 230 16.96 -20.85 6.19
N GLY A 231 16.82 -19.79 6.99
CA GLY A 231 17.93 -19.09 7.62
C GLY A 231 18.43 -17.90 6.80
N LEU A 232 19.16 -17.00 7.48
CA LEU A 232 19.65 -15.74 6.91
C LEU A 232 21.13 -15.52 7.26
N LYS A 233 21.96 -15.31 6.24
CA LYS A 233 23.34 -14.85 6.36
C LYS A 233 23.44 -13.38 5.95
N MET A 234 23.88 -12.53 6.87
CA MET A 234 24.10 -11.11 6.59
C MET A 234 25.58 -10.80 6.34
N TYR A 235 25.82 -9.78 5.54
CA TYR A 235 27.11 -9.13 5.36
C TYR A 235 26.97 -7.63 5.63
N ASP A 236 28.03 -7.06 6.19
CA ASP A 236 28.17 -5.64 6.43
C ASP A 236 29.67 -5.33 6.35
N LYS A 237 30.06 -4.39 5.47
CA LYS A 237 31.46 -4.01 5.28
C LYS A 237 32.04 -3.23 6.47
N ASP A 238 31.17 -2.62 7.27
CA ASP A 238 31.52 -1.75 8.39
C ASP A 238 31.41 -2.50 9.74
N ASP A 239 30.96 -3.76 9.73
CA ASP A 239 30.92 -4.66 10.89
C ASP A 239 32.11 -5.63 10.85
N ASP A 240 32.93 -5.59 11.90
CA ASP A 240 34.13 -6.42 12.07
C ASP A 240 33.88 -7.61 13.04
N THR A 241 32.63 -7.98 13.30
CA THR A 241 32.32 -9.16 14.13
C THR A 241 32.73 -10.46 13.43
N ALA A 242 32.93 -11.54 14.20
CA ALA A 242 33.39 -12.80 13.63
C ALA A 242 32.38 -13.44 12.65
N ASP A 243 31.11 -13.08 12.77
CA ASP A 243 29.98 -13.69 12.04
C ASP A 243 29.38 -12.79 10.96
N ILE A 244 29.69 -11.48 10.98
CA ILE A 244 29.23 -10.48 10.01
C ILE A 244 30.48 -9.73 9.53
N GLY A 245 30.71 -9.76 8.21
CA GLY A 245 31.85 -9.09 7.59
C GLY A 245 31.52 -8.72 6.15
N PRO A 246 32.50 -8.25 5.35
CA PRO A 246 32.25 -7.84 3.98
C PRO A 246 31.81 -9.01 3.09
N LEU A 247 31.06 -8.69 2.04
CA LEU A 247 30.60 -9.66 1.04
C LEU A 247 31.83 -10.22 0.29
N PRO A 248 32.10 -11.53 0.34
CA PRO A 248 33.22 -12.11 -0.39
C PRO A 248 32.98 -12.04 -1.90
N SER A 249 33.98 -11.60 -2.65
CA SER A 249 33.95 -11.57 -4.12
C SER A 249 34.53 -12.83 -4.78
N ASP A 250 35.32 -13.60 -4.03
CA ASP A 250 35.89 -14.86 -4.50
C ASP A 250 34.82 -15.97 -4.45
N PRO A 251 34.42 -16.55 -5.60
CA PRO A 251 33.43 -17.63 -5.65
C PRO A 251 33.81 -18.87 -4.83
N GLU A 252 35.10 -19.09 -4.57
CA GLU A 252 35.60 -20.23 -3.80
C GLU A 252 35.63 -19.96 -2.28
N ASP A 253 35.37 -18.72 -1.84
CA ASP A 253 35.29 -18.41 -0.41
C ASP A 253 34.13 -19.20 0.23
N LYS A 254 34.40 -19.91 1.33
CA LYS A 254 33.36 -20.63 2.10
C LYS A 254 32.20 -19.74 2.54
N ASN A 255 32.45 -18.43 2.68
CA ASN A 255 31.48 -17.41 3.05
C ASN A 255 30.89 -16.72 1.82
N HIS A 256 31.20 -17.11 0.59
CA HIS A 256 30.53 -16.56 -0.60
C HIS A 256 29.03 -16.91 -0.57
N PRO A 257 28.11 -16.07 -1.11
CA PRO A 257 26.67 -16.32 -1.01
C PRO A 257 26.19 -17.68 -1.55
N TYR A 258 26.90 -18.22 -2.54
CA TYR A 258 26.61 -19.56 -3.08
C TYR A 258 27.09 -20.71 -2.18
N ASN A 259 27.97 -20.44 -1.21
CA ASN A 259 28.68 -21.45 -0.40
C ASN A 259 28.17 -21.59 1.04
N VAL A 260 27.39 -20.64 1.54
CA VAL A 260 26.83 -20.66 2.90
C VAL A 260 25.60 -21.58 3.01
N ALA A 261 25.28 -22.01 4.22
CA ALA A 261 24.20 -22.97 4.47
C ALA A 261 22.81 -22.31 4.49
N GLU A 262 22.74 -21.07 4.96
CA GLU A 262 21.54 -20.24 5.03
C GLU A 262 21.00 -19.97 3.62
N GLU A 263 19.72 -20.24 3.42
CA GLU A 263 19.08 -20.06 2.11
C GLU A 263 19.09 -18.59 1.68
N TRP A 264 18.80 -17.67 2.61
CA TRP A 264 18.78 -16.24 2.33
C TRP A 264 20.10 -15.59 2.70
N VAL A 265 20.54 -14.68 1.84
CA VAL A 265 21.83 -14.01 2.00
C VAL A 265 21.73 -12.55 1.60
N SER A 266 22.43 -11.64 2.30
CA SER A 266 22.60 -10.24 1.88
C SER A 266 22.99 -10.13 0.40
N ALA A 267 22.20 -9.38 -0.36
CA ALA A 267 22.49 -9.07 -1.76
C ALA A 267 23.76 -8.24 -1.92
N ASN A 268 24.08 -7.40 -0.92
CA ASN A 268 25.32 -6.64 -0.85
C ASN A 268 25.71 -6.27 0.59
N ASP A 269 26.88 -5.67 0.68
CA ASP A 269 27.59 -5.07 1.80
C ASP A 269 27.08 -3.94 2.67
N THR A 270 26.19 -3.18 2.06
CA THR A 270 26.12 -1.72 2.24
C THR A 270 24.71 -1.19 2.28
N ILE A 271 23.81 -1.92 1.62
CA ILE A 271 22.40 -1.67 1.55
C ILE A 271 21.74 -2.84 2.23
N PRO A 272 20.84 -2.54 3.16
CA PRO A 272 20.46 -3.56 4.07
C PRO A 272 19.00 -4.00 3.82
N GLN A 273 18.59 -5.18 4.30
CA GLN A 273 17.28 -5.85 4.06
C GLN A 273 17.01 -5.96 2.56
N VAL A 274 18.04 -6.36 1.81
CA VAL A 274 17.87 -6.90 0.45
C VAL A 274 18.50 -8.27 0.49
N TYR A 275 17.66 -9.30 0.50
CA TYR A 275 18.10 -10.67 0.66
C TYR A 275 17.74 -11.50 -0.56
N ILE A 276 18.64 -12.41 -0.92
CA ILE A 276 18.50 -13.29 -2.06
C ILE A 276 18.56 -14.72 -1.54
N ASN A 277 17.56 -15.51 -1.91
CA ASN A 277 17.64 -16.95 -1.88
C ASN A 277 18.25 -17.46 -3.19
N TYR A 278 19.58 -17.60 -3.21
CA TYR A 278 20.32 -18.07 -4.38
C TYR A 278 20.02 -19.53 -4.73
N ARG A 279 19.42 -20.28 -3.80
CA ARG A 279 19.12 -21.72 -3.96
C ARG A 279 17.62 -21.99 -4.02
N PHE A 280 16.81 -20.96 -4.22
CA PHE A 280 15.38 -21.14 -4.44
C PHE A 280 15.17 -22.06 -5.64
N ASN A 281 14.32 -23.07 -5.47
CA ASN A 281 13.98 -24.01 -6.52
C ASN A 281 12.55 -24.53 -6.26
N PRO A 282 11.58 -24.17 -7.13
CA PRO A 282 10.18 -24.55 -6.93
C PRO A 282 9.97 -26.08 -6.94
N ALA A 283 10.86 -26.86 -7.56
CA ALA A 283 10.79 -28.32 -7.55
C ALA A 283 11.16 -28.95 -6.19
N LYS A 284 11.84 -28.19 -5.31
CA LYS A 284 12.37 -28.72 -4.05
C LYS A 284 11.63 -28.20 -2.83
N LYS A 285 11.40 -26.90 -2.80
CA LYS A 285 10.88 -26.21 -1.62
C LYS A 285 10.23 -24.89 -2.02
N GLY A 286 8.94 -24.78 -1.78
CA GLY A 286 8.21 -23.51 -1.86
C GLY A 286 8.46 -22.60 -0.67
N LEU A 287 8.04 -21.34 -0.80
CA LEU A 287 8.08 -20.37 0.29
C LEU A 287 7.01 -20.68 1.34
N LYS A 288 7.33 -20.35 2.60
CA LYS A 288 6.40 -20.44 3.73
C LYS A 288 6.01 -19.05 4.19
N PHE A 289 4.71 -18.80 4.21
CA PHE A 289 4.11 -17.56 4.70
C PHE A 289 3.52 -17.83 6.08
N PRO A 290 4.12 -17.29 7.17
CA PRO A 290 3.69 -17.59 8.53
C PRO A 290 2.28 -17.07 8.83
N ASP A 291 1.96 -15.89 8.29
CA ASP A 291 0.66 -15.23 8.40
C ASP A 291 0.05 -15.09 6.99
N PRO A 292 -0.44 -16.19 6.40
CA PRO A 292 -0.89 -16.20 5.01
C PRO A 292 -2.16 -15.37 4.83
N TYR A 293 -2.21 -14.62 3.72
CA TYR A 293 -3.40 -13.85 3.35
C TYR A 293 -4.63 -14.73 3.14
N PHE A 294 -5.77 -14.28 3.66
CA PHE A 294 -7.08 -14.86 3.40
C PHE A 294 -8.16 -13.77 3.38
N SER A 295 -9.20 -14.00 2.58
CA SER A 295 -10.29 -13.04 2.35
C SER A 295 -11.69 -13.66 2.48
N GLY A 296 -11.79 -14.98 2.67
CA GLY A 296 -13.06 -15.72 2.59
C GLY A 296 -13.44 -16.14 1.17
N PHE A 297 -12.68 -15.72 0.14
CA PHE A 297 -12.97 -15.99 -1.26
C PHE A 297 -11.76 -16.57 -2.00
N LEU A 298 -12.02 -17.44 -2.98
CA LEU A 298 -10.96 -18.04 -3.81
C LEU A 298 -10.14 -16.98 -4.58
N PRO A 299 -8.83 -17.18 -4.77
CA PRO A 299 -8.06 -18.36 -4.36
C PRO A 299 -7.63 -18.34 -2.88
N TYR A 300 -7.84 -17.23 -2.17
CA TYR A 300 -7.42 -17.01 -0.79
C TYR A 300 -8.59 -17.17 0.20
N ALA A 301 -9.29 -18.30 0.15
CA ALA A 301 -10.53 -18.47 0.91
C ALA A 301 -10.29 -18.59 2.42
N GLU A 302 -9.26 -19.34 2.79
CA GLU A 302 -8.84 -19.58 4.17
C GLU A 302 -7.30 -19.53 4.22
N ALA A 303 -6.71 -19.36 5.41
CA ALA A 303 -5.26 -19.36 5.60
C ALA A 303 -4.56 -20.60 4.98
N SER A 304 -5.20 -21.78 5.06
CA SER A 304 -4.73 -23.05 4.48
C SER A 304 -4.73 -23.06 2.94
N SER A 305 -5.45 -22.13 2.29
CA SER A 305 -5.49 -22.04 0.84
C SER A 305 -4.11 -21.69 0.26
N MET A 306 -3.27 -20.98 1.03
CA MET A 306 -1.93 -20.59 0.60
C MET A 306 -1.05 -21.81 0.30
N GLU A 307 -1.01 -22.82 1.17
CA GLU A 307 -0.17 -24.02 0.95
C GLU A 307 -0.60 -24.79 -0.31
N THR A 308 -1.90 -24.88 -0.54
CA THR A 308 -2.44 -25.52 -1.75
C THR A 308 -2.10 -24.73 -3.01
N LEU A 309 -2.21 -23.40 -2.93
CA LEU A 309 -1.88 -22.50 -4.03
C LEU A 309 -0.37 -22.56 -4.34
N GLU A 310 0.49 -22.52 -3.33
CA GLU A 310 1.94 -22.66 -3.49
C GLU A 310 2.34 -23.97 -4.15
N THR A 311 1.69 -25.08 -3.79
CA THR A 311 1.94 -26.37 -4.45
C THR A 311 1.63 -26.28 -5.94
N LYS A 312 0.47 -25.72 -6.31
CA LYS A 312 0.06 -25.58 -7.72
C LYS A 312 0.95 -24.62 -8.51
N ILE A 313 1.36 -23.51 -7.89
CA ILE A 313 2.28 -22.55 -8.50
C ILE A 313 3.61 -23.23 -8.77
N ASN A 314 4.21 -23.90 -7.78
CA ASN A 314 5.47 -24.60 -7.95
C ASN A 314 5.40 -25.68 -9.05
N GLU A 315 4.33 -26.46 -9.10
CA GLU A 315 4.08 -27.43 -10.18
C GLU A 315 4.02 -26.74 -11.57
N ALA A 316 3.34 -25.60 -11.66
CA ALA A 316 3.26 -24.82 -12.90
C ALA A 316 4.62 -24.24 -13.33
N LEU A 317 5.39 -23.69 -12.39
CA LEU A 317 6.73 -23.16 -12.65
C LEU A 317 7.67 -24.26 -13.16
N VAL A 318 7.70 -25.41 -12.49
CA VAL A 318 8.53 -26.54 -12.91
C VAL A 318 8.12 -27.02 -14.30
N LYS A 319 6.82 -27.17 -14.56
CA LYS A 319 6.32 -27.60 -15.86
C LYS A 319 6.65 -26.61 -16.98
N ARG A 320 6.63 -25.31 -16.71
CA ARG A 320 6.90 -24.27 -17.72
C ARG A 320 8.38 -24.21 -18.09
N PHE A 321 9.25 -24.16 -17.10
CA PHE A 321 10.67 -23.86 -17.32
C PHE A 321 11.58 -25.09 -17.32
N HIS A 322 11.09 -26.24 -16.83
CA HIS A 322 11.78 -27.53 -16.85
C HIS A 322 10.80 -28.68 -17.20
N PRO A 323 10.19 -28.67 -18.40
CA PRO A 323 9.16 -29.64 -18.79
C PRO A 323 9.67 -31.08 -18.92
N ASP A 324 10.97 -31.26 -19.20
CA ASP A 324 11.56 -32.57 -19.45
C ASP A 324 12.21 -33.13 -18.18
N GLU A 325 11.70 -34.27 -17.67
CA GLU A 325 12.28 -34.99 -16.51
C GLU A 325 13.75 -35.40 -16.73
N ASP A 326 14.22 -35.43 -17.97
CA ASP A 326 15.59 -35.78 -18.36
C ASP A 326 16.60 -34.65 -18.14
N ASN A 327 16.17 -33.39 -18.01
CA ASN A 327 17.04 -32.24 -17.74
C ASN A 327 16.49 -31.37 -16.59
N PRO A 328 16.39 -31.92 -15.37
CA PRO A 328 15.89 -31.18 -14.22
C PRO A 328 16.86 -30.04 -13.86
N TYR A 329 16.31 -28.95 -13.34
CA TYR A 329 17.13 -27.89 -12.77
C TYR A 329 18.15 -28.47 -11.78
N PRO A 330 19.41 -28.02 -11.80
CA PRO A 330 20.47 -28.59 -10.96
C PRO A 330 20.06 -28.70 -9.50
N THR A 331 20.38 -29.85 -8.91
CA THR A 331 20.06 -30.04 -7.48
C THR A 331 20.93 -29.15 -6.60
N ASP A 332 22.13 -28.79 -7.05
CA ASP A 332 22.92 -27.72 -6.47
C ASP A 332 23.15 -26.65 -7.53
N ILE A 333 22.80 -25.40 -7.21
CA ILE A 333 23.00 -24.25 -8.12
C ILE A 333 24.48 -24.04 -8.48
N LYS A 334 25.39 -24.62 -7.71
CA LYS A 334 26.83 -24.63 -8.05
C LYS A 334 27.14 -25.42 -9.32
N GLU A 335 26.35 -26.44 -9.63
CA GLU A 335 26.49 -27.26 -10.85
C GLU A 335 25.97 -26.53 -12.09
N LEU A 336 25.30 -25.38 -11.93
CA LEU A 336 24.92 -24.52 -13.05
C LEU A 336 26.17 -23.79 -13.56
N GLU A 337 26.72 -24.31 -14.66
CA GLU A 337 27.83 -23.73 -15.39
C GLU A 337 27.33 -22.57 -16.28
N ALA A 338 27.06 -21.43 -15.65
CA ALA A 338 26.65 -20.20 -16.31
C ALA A 338 27.27 -18.99 -15.63
N ASP A 339 27.55 -17.96 -16.41
CA ASP A 339 28.00 -16.67 -15.91
C ASP A 339 26.86 -15.94 -15.20
N SER A 340 27.22 -15.08 -14.24
CA SER A 340 26.28 -14.15 -13.63
C SER A 340 25.92 -13.02 -14.60
N VAL A 341 24.70 -12.48 -14.52
CA VAL A 341 24.20 -11.40 -15.39
C VAL A 341 25.11 -10.15 -15.37
N LYS A 342 25.72 -9.82 -14.22
CA LYS A 342 26.47 -8.57 -13.99
C LYS A 342 25.60 -7.32 -14.20
N LEU A 343 26.20 -6.14 -14.04
CA LEU A 343 25.50 -4.86 -14.21
C LEU A 343 25.25 -4.53 -15.68
N ASP A 344 26.11 -5.00 -16.57
CA ASP A 344 26.13 -4.68 -17.99
C ASP A 344 25.47 -5.72 -18.90
N GLY A 345 25.21 -6.92 -18.39
CA GLY A 345 24.44 -7.95 -19.07
C GLY A 345 22.93 -7.70 -19.01
N THR A 346 22.22 -8.42 -19.87
CA THR A 346 20.78 -8.29 -20.08
C THR A 346 20.11 -9.61 -19.75
N ALA A 347 19.19 -9.59 -18.78
CA ALA A 347 18.44 -10.75 -18.34
C ALA A 347 17.00 -10.71 -18.88
N LYS A 348 16.51 -11.85 -19.36
CA LYS A 348 15.09 -12.10 -19.57
C LYS A 348 14.50 -12.71 -18.30
N VAL A 349 13.61 -11.97 -17.65
CA VAL A 349 13.14 -12.26 -16.29
C VAL A 349 11.67 -12.69 -16.30
N TRP A 350 11.40 -13.89 -15.81
CA TRP A 350 10.06 -14.30 -15.41
C TRP A 350 9.90 -14.13 -13.91
N TYR A 351 8.76 -13.61 -13.45
CA TYR A 351 8.60 -13.28 -12.05
C TYR A 351 7.20 -13.51 -11.47
N ILE A 352 7.17 -13.72 -10.15
CA ILE A 352 5.99 -13.55 -9.30
C ILE A 352 6.32 -12.50 -8.24
N GLY A 353 5.58 -11.40 -8.21
CA GLY A 353 5.67 -10.36 -7.18
C GLY A 353 4.64 -10.58 -6.08
N ARG A 354 5.09 -10.63 -4.82
CA ARG A 354 4.25 -10.92 -3.65
C ARG A 354 4.52 -10.02 -2.45
N PHE A 355 3.54 -9.94 -1.56
CA PHE A 355 3.73 -9.47 -0.19
C PHE A 355 4.24 -10.60 0.72
N LEU A 356 4.69 -10.27 1.94
CA LEU A 356 5.15 -11.26 2.94
C LEU A 356 4.05 -12.21 3.45
N ASP A 357 2.78 -11.94 3.13
CA ASP A 357 1.65 -12.82 3.42
C ASP A 357 1.28 -13.74 2.23
N GLY A 358 2.06 -13.70 1.15
CA GLY A 358 1.88 -14.55 -0.03
C GLY A 358 0.85 -14.06 -1.06
N PHE A 359 0.18 -12.93 -0.82
CA PHE A 359 -0.68 -12.32 -1.83
C PHE A 359 0.13 -11.91 -3.06
N ILE A 360 -0.28 -12.36 -4.25
CA ILE A 360 0.39 -12.06 -5.52
C ILE A 360 -0.18 -10.76 -6.06
N PHE A 361 0.67 -9.74 -6.18
CA PHE A 361 0.26 -8.43 -6.71
C PHE A 361 0.49 -8.31 -8.22
N ASP A 362 1.46 -9.05 -8.75
CA ASP A 362 1.83 -9.01 -10.18
C ASP A 362 2.62 -10.26 -10.59
N THR A 363 2.51 -10.64 -11.86
CA THR A 363 3.30 -11.71 -12.47
C THR A 363 3.19 -11.66 -14.00
N ASN A 364 4.29 -11.95 -14.69
CA ASN A 364 4.27 -12.17 -16.14
C ASN A 364 4.08 -13.65 -16.54
N ILE A 365 3.84 -14.56 -15.59
CA ILE A 365 3.72 -16.00 -15.85
C ILE A 365 2.24 -16.39 -15.94
N ASP A 366 1.80 -16.87 -17.11
CA ASP A 366 0.39 -17.06 -17.41
C ASP A 366 -0.28 -18.15 -16.58
N GLU A 367 0.41 -19.26 -16.31
CA GLU A 367 -0.11 -20.32 -15.46
C GLU A 367 -0.37 -19.83 -14.03
N VAL A 368 0.42 -18.87 -13.55
CA VAL A 368 0.21 -18.24 -12.25
C VAL A 368 -0.97 -17.26 -12.33
N LYS A 369 -1.06 -16.43 -13.38
CA LYS A 369 -2.22 -15.56 -13.61
C LYS A 369 -3.52 -16.38 -13.65
N GLU A 370 -3.50 -17.54 -14.29
CA GLU A 370 -4.67 -18.42 -14.40
C GLU A 370 -5.13 -18.92 -13.03
N LEU A 371 -4.19 -19.36 -12.19
CA LEU A 371 -4.47 -19.82 -10.82
C LEU A 371 -5.08 -18.72 -9.95
N ILE A 372 -4.63 -17.46 -10.10
CA ILE A 372 -5.10 -16.35 -9.27
C ILE A 372 -6.35 -15.72 -9.87
N TYR A 373 -6.21 -15.15 -11.06
CA TYR A 373 -7.19 -14.24 -11.64
C TYR A 373 -8.24 -14.98 -12.46
N GLY A 374 -7.89 -16.10 -13.10
CA GLY A 374 -8.74 -16.85 -14.01
C GLY A 374 -8.27 -16.72 -15.46
N GLU A 375 -9.16 -16.73 -16.43
CA GLU A 375 -8.80 -16.71 -17.86
C GLU A 375 -7.76 -15.63 -18.21
N VAL A 376 -6.68 -16.05 -18.87
CA VAL A 376 -5.59 -15.18 -19.30
C VAL A 376 -5.92 -14.62 -20.68
N VAL A 377 -6.08 -13.29 -20.75
CA VAL A 377 -6.50 -12.59 -21.97
C VAL A 377 -5.31 -12.30 -22.91
N SER A 378 -4.11 -12.20 -22.37
CA SER A 378 -2.87 -11.92 -23.11
C SER A 378 -1.72 -12.76 -22.59
N GLU A 379 -0.99 -13.41 -23.50
CA GLU A 379 0.21 -14.16 -23.19
C GLU A 379 1.27 -13.25 -22.55
N GLY A 380 1.90 -13.73 -21.49
CA GLY A 380 2.98 -13.05 -20.81
C GLY A 380 4.29 -13.24 -21.55
N GLU A 381 5.16 -12.24 -21.43
CA GLU A 381 6.51 -12.27 -21.98
C GLU A 381 7.54 -12.04 -20.87
N ALA A 382 8.74 -12.60 -21.06
CA ALA A 382 9.87 -12.34 -20.17
C ALA A 382 10.17 -10.84 -20.17
N TYR A 383 10.36 -10.26 -18.97
CA TYR A 383 10.74 -8.87 -18.86
C TYR A 383 12.24 -8.74 -19.12
N GLU A 384 12.61 -8.04 -20.20
CA GLU A 384 14.01 -7.77 -20.51
C GLU A 384 14.54 -6.66 -19.60
N TYR A 385 15.60 -6.96 -18.85
CA TYR A 385 16.16 -6.08 -17.85
C TYR A 385 17.69 -6.01 -17.94
N THR A 386 18.19 -4.79 -18.07
CA THR A 386 19.63 -4.48 -18.04
C THR A 386 19.91 -3.63 -16.79
N PRO A 387 20.58 -4.18 -15.74
CA PRO A 387 20.65 -3.50 -14.45
C PRO A 387 21.25 -2.09 -14.47
N LYS A 388 22.28 -1.83 -15.30
CA LYS A 388 22.87 -0.48 -15.45
C LYS A 388 21.90 0.56 -16.01
N GLU A 389 20.85 0.15 -16.71
CA GLU A 389 19.86 1.03 -17.35
C GLU A 389 18.73 1.40 -16.38
N GLY A 390 18.55 0.61 -15.31
CA GLY A 390 17.47 0.80 -14.34
C GLY A 390 16.09 0.46 -14.92
N GLY A 391 15.05 1.11 -14.39
CA GLY A 391 13.67 0.93 -14.87
C GLY A 391 12.85 -0.16 -14.14
N ALA A 392 13.48 -0.93 -13.25
CA ALA A 392 12.82 -1.86 -12.35
C ALA A 392 12.95 -1.40 -10.87
N VAL A 393 12.30 -2.13 -9.95
CA VAL A 393 12.43 -1.88 -8.50
C VAL A 393 13.89 -2.02 -8.03
N THR A 394 14.30 -1.17 -7.09
CA THR A 394 15.69 -1.06 -6.62
C THR A 394 16.28 -2.40 -6.12
N MET A 395 15.48 -3.28 -5.53
CA MET A 395 15.93 -4.60 -5.09
C MET A 395 16.44 -5.47 -6.25
N TRP A 396 15.92 -5.29 -7.48
CA TRP A 396 16.41 -6.00 -8.67
C TRP A 396 17.79 -5.52 -9.09
N TYR A 397 18.06 -4.21 -8.98
CA TYR A 397 19.39 -3.64 -9.22
C TYR A 397 20.45 -4.27 -8.32
N TYR A 398 20.13 -4.55 -7.06
CA TYR A 398 21.06 -5.18 -6.13
C TYR A 398 21.11 -6.71 -6.22
N SER A 399 20.12 -7.36 -6.83
CA SER A 399 20.03 -8.82 -6.83
C SER A 399 20.37 -9.48 -8.15
N ILE A 400 19.73 -9.07 -9.25
CA ILE A 400 19.88 -9.71 -10.56
C ILE A 400 21.33 -9.78 -11.05
N PRO A 401 22.20 -8.76 -10.88
CA PRO A 401 23.61 -8.86 -11.26
C PRO A 401 24.38 -10.01 -10.61
N ASN A 402 23.92 -10.51 -9.47
CA ASN A 402 24.53 -11.61 -8.72
C ASN A 402 23.97 -12.99 -9.10
N LEU A 403 22.89 -13.04 -9.88
CA LEU A 403 22.26 -14.28 -10.35
C LEU A 403 22.94 -14.76 -11.63
N LYS A 404 23.00 -16.08 -11.81
CA LYS A 404 23.43 -16.77 -13.03
C LYS A 404 22.31 -16.80 -14.07
N TYR A 405 22.67 -16.81 -15.35
CA TYR A 405 21.71 -17.16 -16.40
C TYR A 405 21.19 -18.59 -16.19
N GLY A 406 19.90 -18.81 -16.45
CA GLY A 406 19.23 -20.09 -16.22
C GLY A 406 18.85 -20.38 -14.76
N GLN A 407 19.02 -19.42 -13.84
CA GLN A 407 18.82 -19.62 -12.40
C GLN A 407 17.39 -19.28 -11.93
N TRP A 408 16.87 -20.10 -11.00
CA TRP A 408 15.81 -19.73 -10.07
C TRP A 408 16.37 -18.99 -8.84
N ALA A 409 15.70 -17.91 -8.45
CA ALA A 409 16.01 -17.18 -7.23
C ALA A 409 14.72 -16.66 -6.58
N ALA A 410 14.80 -16.33 -5.29
CA ALA A 410 13.83 -15.46 -4.66
C ALA A 410 14.55 -14.26 -4.05
N VAL A 411 13.94 -13.08 -4.11
CA VAL A 411 14.51 -11.83 -3.57
C VAL A 411 13.47 -11.22 -2.66
N VAL A 412 13.84 -10.84 -1.44
CA VAL A 412 12.96 -10.14 -0.51
C VAL A 412 13.62 -8.85 -0.05
N ALA A 413 12.83 -7.79 0.06
CA ALA A 413 13.31 -6.53 0.58
C ALA A 413 12.25 -5.71 1.29
N THR A 414 12.71 -4.79 2.13
CA THR A 414 11.86 -3.71 2.66
C THR A 414 11.38 -2.79 1.56
N SER A 415 10.27 -2.10 1.82
CA SER A 415 9.62 -1.19 0.87
C SER A 415 10.58 -0.21 0.22
N THR A 416 11.62 0.22 0.92
CA THR A 416 12.57 1.23 0.40
C THR A 416 13.42 0.77 -0.75
N ASN A 417 13.53 -0.56 -0.94
CA ASN A 417 14.10 -1.16 -2.14
C ASN A 417 13.01 -1.64 -3.13
N GLY A 418 11.74 -1.40 -2.82
CA GLY A 418 10.55 -1.60 -3.66
C GLY A 418 9.86 -0.26 -3.95
N TYR A 419 8.63 -0.07 -3.46
CA TYR A 419 7.78 1.11 -3.72
C TYR A 419 7.75 2.17 -2.59
N GLY A 420 8.55 1.99 -1.55
CA GLY A 420 8.86 2.97 -0.51
C GLY A 420 7.68 3.43 0.34
N SER A 421 7.78 4.66 0.83
CA SER A 421 6.76 5.32 1.66
C SER A 421 5.56 5.86 0.88
N THR A 422 5.63 5.85 -0.45
CA THR A 422 4.52 6.22 -1.31
C THR A 422 3.66 5.02 -1.67
N GLY A 423 4.27 3.83 -1.78
CA GLY A 423 3.57 2.68 -2.33
C GLY A 423 3.32 2.83 -3.84
N ARG A 424 2.33 2.08 -4.33
CA ARG A 424 1.85 2.11 -5.71
C ARG A 424 0.33 2.04 -5.72
N SER A 425 -0.30 3.06 -6.30
CA SER A 425 -1.73 3.08 -6.65
C SER A 425 -2.18 1.81 -7.38
N GLY A 426 -3.35 1.30 -7.01
CA GLY A 426 -4.08 0.33 -7.83
C GLY A 426 -4.68 1.01 -9.06
N GLY A 427 -4.99 0.25 -10.11
CA GLY A 427 -5.40 0.88 -11.36
C GLY A 427 -6.07 -0.07 -12.33
N THR A 428 -6.98 0.47 -13.14
CA THR A 428 -7.40 -0.16 -14.39
C THR A 428 -7.14 0.82 -15.53
N SER A 429 -6.20 0.49 -16.42
CA SER A 429 -5.93 1.29 -17.61
C SER A 429 -6.55 0.63 -18.84
N SER A 430 -7.26 1.44 -19.62
CA SER A 430 -7.69 1.10 -20.97
C SER A 430 -7.06 2.10 -21.93
N SER A 431 -6.74 1.66 -23.15
CA SER A 431 -6.18 2.50 -24.20
C SER A 431 -7.08 3.73 -24.45
N GLY A 432 -6.69 4.90 -23.92
CA GLY A 432 -7.41 6.17 -24.07
C GLY A 432 -7.83 6.88 -22.78
N GLY A 433 -7.61 6.30 -21.60
CA GLY A 433 -7.93 6.94 -20.30
C GLY A 433 -6.74 7.66 -19.66
N TYR A 434 -6.94 8.88 -19.14
CA TYR A 434 -6.01 9.51 -18.21
C TYR A 434 -6.13 8.83 -16.84
N SER A 435 -5.04 8.27 -16.33
CA SER A 435 -4.97 7.81 -14.93
C SER A 435 -4.94 9.03 -14.03
N SER A 436 -5.94 9.19 -13.16
CA SER A 436 -5.90 10.17 -12.07
C SER A 436 -4.91 9.71 -11.02
N SER A 437 -4.27 10.65 -10.31
CA SER A 437 -3.56 10.34 -9.08
C SER A 437 -4.58 9.90 -8.02
N ASP A 438 -4.32 8.78 -7.35
CA ASP A 438 -5.22 8.26 -6.33
C ASP A 438 -5.22 9.15 -5.09
N TYR A 439 -6.42 9.38 -4.56
CA TYR A 439 -6.67 10.25 -3.41
C TYR A 439 -5.92 9.77 -2.14
N TYR A 440 -5.77 8.45 -1.96
CA TYR A 440 -5.10 7.83 -0.82
C TYR A 440 -3.57 7.97 -0.84
N ASP A 441 -2.96 7.72 -2.01
CA ASP A 441 -1.52 7.97 -2.22
C ASP A 441 -1.20 9.44 -2.00
N TYR A 442 -2.09 10.34 -2.42
CA TYR A 442 -1.96 11.78 -2.15
C TYR A 442 -2.05 12.12 -0.66
N LEU A 443 -2.94 11.47 0.11
CA LEU A 443 -3.03 11.65 1.57
C LEU A 443 -1.74 11.21 2.27
N ASN A 444 -1.23 10.02 1.95
CA ASN A 444 0.01 9.52 2.53
C ASN A 444 1.21 10.36 2.08
N TYR A 445 1.29 10.71 0.80
CA TYR A 445 2.34 11.54 0.23
C TYR A 445 2.39 12.93 0.87
N LEU A 446 1.28 13.68 0.92
CA LEU A 446 1.28 15.02 1.53
C LEU A 446 1.63 14.97 3.01
N ASN A 447 1.09 14.01 3.74
CA ASN A 447 1.34 13.90 5.17
C ASN A 447 2.79 13.50 5.47
N TYR A 448 3.36 12.56 4.71
CA TYR A 448 4.75 12.16 4.83
C TYR A 448 5.73 13.24 4.34
N TYR A 449 5.52 13.79 3.14
CA TYR A 449 6.41 14.79 2.51
C TYR A 449 6.66 15.99 3.41
N ASN A 450 5.67 16.35 4.22
CA ASN A 450 5.74 17.52 5.09
C ASN A 450 6.04 17.19 6.57
N SER A 451 6.12 15.92 6.99
CA SER A 451 6.32 15.61 8.40
C SER A 451 7.23 14.40 8.69
N TYR A 452 8.06 14.60 9.70
CA TYR A 452 8.96 13.65 10.36
C TYR A 452 10.24 13.22 9.62
N TYR A 453 10.20 12.88 8.32
CA TYR A 453 11.38 12.41 7.56
C TYR A 453 11.81 13.37 6.44
N GLY A 454 11.55 14.68 6.61
CA GLY A 454 11.55 15.71 5.57
C GLY A 454 12.69 15.68 4.54
N ASN A 455 12.43 16.35 3.42
CA ASN A 455 13.20 16.54 2.18
C ASN A 455 14.68 17.01 2.33
N ASN A 456 15.51 16.26 3.07
CA ASN A 456 16.96 16.41 3.15
C ASN A 456 17.60 15.08 3.56
N GLY A 457 18.20 14.41 2.57
CA GLY A 457 18.71 13.05 2.66
C GLY A 457 19.63 12.75 3.84
N TYR A 458 19.21 11.79 4.65
CA TYR A 458 19.97 11.17 5.74
C TYR A 458 19.51 9.71 5.94
N TYR A 459 19.62 8.94 4.87
CA TYR A 459 19.41 7.49 4.89
C TYR A 459 20.69 6.83 5.45
N ASN A 460 20.79 6.62 6.78
CA ASN A 460 21.70 5.62 7.39
C ASN A 460 21.47 5.48 8.91
N PRO A 461 21.68 4.29 9.55
CA PRO A 461 22.07 3.00 8.99
C PRO A 461 21.21 1.86 9.55
N TYR A 462 20.28 1.32 8.77
CA TYR A 462 19.59 0.04 8.94
C TYR A 462 18.88 -0.37 10.26
N TYR A 463 19.52 -0.25 11.41
CA TYR A 463 19.03 -0.68 12.71
C TYR A 463 19.78 0.18 13.73
N GLY A 464 19.13 1.19 14.32
CA GLY A 464 19.71 2.08 15.35
C GLY A 464 20.01 1.40 16.70
N GLY A 465 20.36 0.13 16.65
CA GLY A 465 20.52 -0.79 17.74
C GLY A 465 19.67 -2.03 17.47
N TYR A 466 20.28 -3.15 17.09
CA TYR A 466 19.74 -4.40 17.62
C TYR A 466 19.64 -4.28 19.16
N TYR A 467 20.53 -3.49 19.79
CA TYR A 467 20.42 -2.97 21.16
C TYR A 467 21.13 -1.61 21.36
N GLY A 468 20.41 -0.48 21.31
CA GLY A 468 20.69 0.81 21.99
C GLY A 468 21.99 1.60 21.74
N TYR A 469 21.82 2.91 21.46
CA TYR A 469 22.73 4.07 21.63
C TYR A 469 23.61 4.55 20.46
N GLY A 470 23.40 5.82 20.10
CA GLY A 470 24.47 6.81 19.89
C GLY A 470 24.80 7.12 18.43
N GLY A 471 24.27 8.24 17.91
CA GLY A 471 24.31 8.55 16.48
C GLY A 471 25.69 8.92 15.93
N TYR A 472 25.89 8.68 14.63
CA TYR A 472 26.99 9.27 13.86
C TYR A 472 26.85 9.00 12.34
N TYR A 473 25.92 9.64 11.60
CA TYR A 473 26.00 9.62 10.13
C TYR A 473 25.69 10.97 9.49
N GLY A 474 26.79 11.61 9.07
CA GLY A 474 26.92 12.80 8.25
C GLY A 474 27.26 12.44 6.81
N GLY A 475 26.32 12.62 5.87
CA GLY A 475 26.61 12.85 4.45
C GLY A 475 26.88 11.62 3.58
N TYR A 476 26.02 11.39 2.59
CA TYR A 476 26.35 11.29 1.15
C TYR A 476 25.05 11.00 0.37
N TYR A 477 24.15 11.98 0.34
CA TYR A 477 23.09 12.05 -0.65
C TYR A 477 23.67 12.76 -1.87
N ASN A 478 23.93 12.02 -2.96
CA ASN A 478 24.16 12.62 -4.27
C ASN A 478 22.80 12.68 -5.00
N PRO A 479 22.24 13.87 -5.24
CA PRO A 479 20.90 14.08 -5.79
C PRO A 479 20.79 13.83 -7.31
N TYR A 480 21.48 12.82 -7.86
CA TYR A 480 21.63 12.64 -9.32
C TYR A 480 20.95 11.40 -9.95
N TYR A 481 20.16 10.63 -9.19
CA TYR A 481 19.26 9.62 -9.76
C TYR A 481 17.81 9.99 -9.45
N GLY A 482 17.32 10.96 -10.24
CA GLY A 482 15.96 11.44 -10.14
C GLY A 482 14.95 10.44 -10.70
N TYR A 483 13.93 10.16 -9.89
CA TYR A 483 12.52 10.04 -10.25
C TYR A 483 12.25 9.62 -11.71
N GLY A 484 12.27 8.31 -11.96
CA GLY A 484 11.59 7.72 -13.11
C GLY A 484 10.11 7.59 -12.81
N TYR A 485 9.33 8.61 -13.15
CA TYR A 485 7.92 8.39 -13.47
C TYR A 485 7.90 7.42 -14.65
N GLY A 486 7.43 6.19 -14.43
CA GLY A 486 7.17 5.23 -15.49
C GLY A 486 5.99 5.68 -16.35
N TYR A 487 6.18 6.73 -17.16
CA TYR A 487 5.35 6.99 -18.31
C TYR A 487 5.78 6.02 -19.40
N GLY A 488 5.03 4.93 -19.55
CA GLY A 488 5.07 4.11 -20.76
C GLY A 488 4.62 4.94 -21.96
N TYR A 489 5.58 5.54 -22.67
CA TYR A 489 5.37 6.10 -24.00
C TYR A 489 5.77 5.04 -25.03
N GLY A 490 4.78 4.36 -25.57
CA GLY A 490 4.84 3.71 -26.88
C GLY A 490 3.68 4.26 -27.70
N SER A 491 3.96 5.22 -28.58
CA SER A 491 3.01 5.67 -29.59
C SER A 491 3.24 4.84 -30.84
N ASP A 492 2.38 3.86 -31.10
CA ASP A 492 2.08 3.43 -32.45
C ASP A 492 0.58 3.22 -32.58
N SER A 493 -0.01 4.02 -33.46
CA SER A 493 -1.38 3.89 -33.92
C SER A 493 -1.47 2.74 -34.90
N ASP A 494 -2.19 1.67 -34.57
CA ASP A 494 -3.14 1.02 -35.48
C ASP A 494 -3.95 -0.09 -34.76
N ASP A 495 -5.18 -0.28 -35.24
CA ASP A 495 -6.23 -1.22 -34.83
C ASP A 495 -5.80 -2.34 -33.86
N SER A 496 -6.20 -2.26 -32.58
CA SER A 496 -6.15 -3.40 -31.68
C SER A 496 -7.20 -3.31 -30.58
N GLU A 497 -7.67 -4.49 -30.18
CA GLU A 497 -8.63 -4.73 -29.11
C GLU A 497 -8.21 -3.99 -27.83
N SER A 498 -9.17 -3.38 -27.11
CA SER A 498 -8.86 -2.63 -25.90
C SER A 498 -8.31 -3.58 -24.82
N VAL A 499 -6.99 -3.62 -24.66
CA VAL A 499 -6.34 -4.31 -23.54
C VAL A 499 -6.65 -3.52 -22.28
N THR A 500 -7.25 -4.19 -21.30
CA THR A 500 -7.49 -3.63 -19.97
C THR A 500 -6.43 -4.19 -19.04
N THR A 501 -5.54 -3.33 -18.55
CA THR A 501 -4.50 -3.73 -17.59
C THR A 501 -4.98 -3.37 -16.19
N VAL A 502 -4.98 -4.34 -15.28
CA VAL A 502 -5.29 -4.13 -13.87
C VAL A 502 -4.00 -4.20 -13.04
N SER A 503 -3.71 -3.17 -12.25
CA SER A 503 -2.61 -3.17 -11.29
C SER A 503 -3.13 -3.24 -9.86
N THR A 504 -2.54 -4.13 -9.07
CA THR A 504 -2.79 -4.25 -7.63
C THR A 504 -2.11 -3.09 -6.89
N GLU A 505 -2.82 -2.52 -5.91
CA GLU A 505 -2.27 -1.52 -5.00
C GLU A 505 -1.21 -2.12 -4.05
N ILE A 506 -0.18 -1.34 -3.77
CA ILE A 506 0.89 -1.66 -2.82
C ILE A 506 0.93 -0.54 -1.79
N PRO A 507 0.48 -0.77 -0.55
CA PRO A 507 0.50 0.24 0.49
C PRO A 507 1.92 0.73 0.81
N PRO A 508 2.07 1.95 1.34
CA PRO A 508 3.33 2.42 1.92
C PRO A 508 3.94 1.42 2.90
N PHE A 509 5.27 1.31 2.92
CA PHE A 509 5.99 0.43 3.86
C PHE A 509 5.59 -1.04 3.77
N SER A 510 5.25 -1.49 2.56
CA SER A 510 5.02 -2.90 2.28
C SER A 510 6.32 -3.58 1.82
N PRO A 511 6.89 -4.51 2.59
CA PRO A 511 7.96 -5.38 2.12
C PRO A 511 7.46 -6.34 1.05
N LEU A 512 8.31 -6.64 0.06
CA LEU A 512 7.96 -7.43 -1.11
C LEU A 512 8.93 -8.58 -1.33
N ILE A 513 8.41 -9.64 -1.93
CA ILE A 513 9.14 -10.80 -2.42
C ILE A 513 8.98 -10.88 -3.94
N PHE A 514 10.06 -11.20 -4.63
CA PHE A 514 10.03 -11.61 -6.03
C PHE A 514 10.60 -13.02 -6.14
N GLU A 515 9.82 -13.96 -6.66
CA GLU A 515 10.33 -15.22 -7.19
C GLU A 515 10.71 -14.99 -8.64
N LEU A 516 11.93 -15.34 -9.03
CA LEU A 516 12.53 -15.01 -10.32
C LEU A 516 13.05 -16.27 -11.02
N TYR A 517 12.83 -16.35 -12.33
CA TYR A 517 13.62 -17.18 -13.24
C TYR A 517 14.34 -16.31 -14.24
N ILE A 518 15.65 -16.45 -14.31
CA ILE A 518 16.49 -15.82 -15.33
C ILE A 518 16.65 -16.83 -16.47
N GLU A 519 16.25 -16.50 -17.68
CA GLU A 519 16.46 -17.40 -18.82
C GLU A 519 17.97 -17.68 -19.04
N PRO A 520 18.33 -18.84 -19.61
CA PRO A 520 19.69 -19.08 -20.09
C PRO A 520 20.13 -17.98 -21.06
N GLU A 521 21.44 -17.72 -21.10
CA GLU A 521 22.01 -16.80 -22.08
C GLU A 521 21.75 -17.36 -23.50
N GLU A 522 21.33 -16.50 -24.43
CA GLU A 522 21.16 -16.93 -25.81
C GLU A 522 22.53 -17.34 -26.37
N GLU A 523 22.65 -18.58 -26.84
CA GLU A 523 23.85 -19.01 -27.57
C GLU A 523 23.93 -18.21 -28.89
N GLU A 524 24.94 -17.32 -29.01
CA GLU A 524 25.23 -16.57 -30.26
C GLU A 524 25.60 -17.47 -31.46
#